data_AF-A0A090YTW3-F1
#
_entry.id   AF-A0A090YTW3-F1
#
_cell.length_a   1.000
_cell.length_b   1.000
_cell.length_c   1.000
_cell.angle_alpha   90.00
_cell.angle_beta   90.00
_cell.angle_gamma   90.00
#
_symmetry.space_group_name_H-M   'P 1'
#
loop_
_entity.id
_entity.type
_entity.pdbx_description
1 polymer ?
#
loop_
_entity_poly.entity_id
_entity_poly.type
_entity_poly.pdbx_seq_one_letter_code
_entity_poly.pdbx_strand_id
1 'polypeptide(L)'
;MIFWKLIDLYALNNLHKKRSKEYQYSFSTSNNLDYTNIESFYKVGSTDIYLDINYLKNTDYSYGKFQYPSPIQSGDLRNDSVVGEVFIHNKKNRPNVIFVHGWRMDSNERVKNIFHNKIMKENPNNLVIVEST
;
A
#
# COMPACT_ATOMS: atom_id res chain seq x y z
N MET A 1 -5.96 5.39 34.95
CA MET A 1 -5.80 4.91 33.55
C MET A 1 -5.12 5.92 32.61
N ILE A 2 -5.14 7.23 32.90
CA ILE A 2 -4.53 8.27 32.05
C ILE A 2 -2.99 8.31 32.18
N PHE A 3 -2.45 8.12 33.38
CA PHE A 3 -1.00 8.14 33.64
C PHE A 3 -0.24 7.04 32.90
N TRP A 4 -0.77 5.81 32.84
CA TRP A 4 -0.16 4.70 32.08
C TRP A 4 -0.08 5.01 30.58
N LYS A 5 -1.14 5.57 30.00
CA LYS A 5 -1.15 6.00 28.59
C LYS A 5 -0.11 7.10 28.32
N LEU A 6 0.08 8.04 29.26
CA LEU A 6 1.11 9.07 29.15
C LEU A 6 2.52 8.50 29.20
N ILE A 7 2.76 7.53 30.09
CA ILE A 7 4.05 6.83 30.21
C ILE A 7 4.34 6.05 28.92
N ASP A 8 3.37 5.30 28.39
CA ASP A 8 3.52 4.56 27.14
C ASP A 8 3.80 5.49 25.96
N LEU A 9 3.06 6.61 25.85
CA LEU A 9 3.28 7.59 24.79
C LEU A 9 4.69 8.19 24.86
N TYR A 10 5.16 8.52 26.07
CA TYR A 10 6.49 9.08 26.27
C TYR A 10 7.59 8.06 25.98
N ALA A 11 7.45 6.83 26.45
CA ALA A 11 8.38 5.74 26.20
C ALA A 11 8.48 5.43 24.70
N LEU A 12 7.33 5.34 24.01
CA LEU A 12 7.28 5.08 22.58
C LEU A 12 7.91 6.23 21.77
N ASN A 13 7.60 7.47 22.12
CA ASN A 13 8.19 8.64 21.47
C ASN A 13 9.72 8.69 21.67
N ASN A 14 10.20 8.43 22.89
CA ASN A 14 11.64 8.40 23.18
C ASN A 14 12.34 7.25 22.44
N LEU A 15 11.71 6.08 22.36
CA LEU A 15 12.22 4.94 21.59
C LEU A 15 12.37 5.31 20.11
N HIS A 16 11.33 5.86 19.48
CA HIS A 16 11.38 6.27 18.08
C HIS A 16 12.45 7.34 17.86
N LYS A 17 12.53 8.37 18.74
CA LYS A 17 13.53 9.43 18.66
C LYS A 17 14.96 8.92 18.83
N LYS A 18 15.18 7.89 19.66
CA LYS A 18 16.50 7.27 19.82
C LYS A 18 16.89 6.47 18.58
N ARG A 19 15.96 5.68 18.03
CA ARG A 19 16.22 4.82 16.86
C ARG A 19 16.31 5.59 15.54
N SER A 20 15.62 6.72 15.41
CA SER A 20 15.65 7.52 14.17
C SER A 20 16.91 8.37 14.00
N LYS A 21 17.77 8.47 15.02
CA LYS A 21 19.06 9.18 14.94
C LYS A 21 20.05 8.51 14.00
N GLU A 22 19.91 7.20 13.82
CA GLU A 22 20.77 6.41 12.97
C GLU A 22 19.93 5.84 11.83
N TYR A 23 20.50 5.85 10.63
CA TYR A 23 19.86 5.31 9.45
C TYR A 23 19.71 3.79 9.64
N GLN A 24 18.47 3.32 9.79
CA GLN A 24 18.15 1.91 10.08
C GLN A 24 18.24 1.01 8.84
N TYR A 25 18.49 1.59 7.67
CA TYR A 25 18.62 0.85 6.41
C TYR A 25 20.09 0.84 6.01
N SER A 26 20.81 -0.24 6.23
CA SER A 26 22.07 -0.40 5.50
C SER A 26 21.74 -0.68 4.04
N PHE A 27 22.13 0.21 3.13
CA PHE A 27 22.21 -0.14 1.71
C PHE A 27 23.29 -1.22 1.59
N SER A 28 22.88 -2.48 1.60
CA SER A 28 23.78 -3.58 1.27
C SER A 28 24.13 -3.46 -0.21
N THR A 29 25.25 -2.81 -0.52
CA THR A 29 25.84 -2.80 -1.87
C THR A 29 26.38 -4.18 -2.25
N SER A 30 26.58 -5.06 -1.28
CA SER A 30 26.84 -6.48 -1.47
C SER A 30 25.56 -7.27 -1.27
N ASN A 31 24.87 -7.53 -2.36
CA ASN A 31 24.69 -8.88 -2.87
C ASN A 31 23.89 -8.69 -4.14
N ASN A 32 24.36 -9.28 -5.23
CA ASN A 32 23.45 -9.71 -6.27
C ASN A 32 22.37 -10.52 -5.55
N LEU A 33 21.24 -9.88 -5.21
CA LEU A 33 20.02 -10.62 -4.95
C LEU A 33 19.89 -11.46 -6.20
N ASP A 34 19.97 -12.77 -6.04
CA ASP A 34 19.88 -13.68 -7.18
C ASP A 34 18.44 -13.60 -7.66
N TYR A 35 18.18 -12.60 -8.51
CA TYR A 35 16.87 -12.30 -9.07
C TYR A 35 16.40 -13.41 -10.01
N THR A 36 17.27 -14.39 -10.29
CA THR A 36 17.01 -15.52 -11.21
C THR A 36 15.76 -16.31 -10.86
N ASN A 37 15.16 -16.14 -9.67
CA ASN A 37 13.92 -16.84 -9.34
C ASN A 37 12.86 -16.05 -8.56
N ILE A 38 12.89 -14.71 -8.56
CA ILE A 38 11.82 -13.90 -7.94
C ILE A 38 10.46 -14.22 -8.57
N GLU A 39 10.44 -14.41 -9.90
CA GLU A 39 9.21 -14.74 -10.63
C GLU A 39 8.61 -16.08 -10.18
N SER A 40 9.45 -17.09 -9.91
CA SER A 40 9.00 -18.38 -9.38
C SER A 40 8.56 -18.30 -7.93
N PHE A 41 9.30 -17.57 -7.08
CA PHE A 41 8.95 -17.42 -5.67
C PHE A 41 7.62 -16.70 -5.47
N TYR A 42 7.41 -15.58 -6.17
CA TYR A 42 6.16 -14.81 -6.12
C TYR A 42 5.09 -15.31 -7.09
N LYS A 43 5.39 -16.34 -7.90
CA LYS A 43 4.51 -16.88 -8.95
C LYS A 43 3.93 -15.75 -9.81
N VAL A 44 4.80 -14.87 -10.30
CA VAL A 44 4.40 -13.69 -11.06
C VAL A 44 3.73 -14.14 -12.35
N GLY A 45 2.44 -13.83 -12.48
CA GLY A 45 1.64 -14.15 -13.65
C GLY A 45 0.54 -13.11 -13.83
N SER A 46 0.04 -12.97 -15.06
CA SER A 46 -1.14 -12.15 -15.32
C SER A 46 -2.34 -12.76 -14.59
N THR A 47 -3.11 -11.92 -13.92
CA THR A 47 -4.36 -12.30 -13.27
C THR A 47 -5.47 -11.40 -13.75
N ASP A 48 -6.67 -11.96 -13.88
CA ASP A 48 -7.86 -11.18 -14.22
C ASP A 48 -8.30 -10.38 -12.99
N ILE A 49 -8.34 -9.06 -13.15
CA ILE A 49 -8.72 -8.14 -12.09
C ILE A 49 -10.18 -7.77 -12.30
N TYR A 50 -11.01 -8.05 -11.29
CA TYR A 50 -12.36 -7.51 -11.22
C TYR A 50 -12.29 -6.05 -10.80
N LEU A 51 -12.94 -5.16 -11.56
CA LEU A 51 -12.96 -3.72 -11.34
C LEU A 51 -14.40 -3.23 -11.25
N ASP A 52 -14.76 -2.67 -10.10
CA ASP A 52 -16.03 -1.98 -9.88
C ASP A 52 -15.76 -0.46 -9.84
N ILE A 53 -15.95 0.21 -10.98
CA ILE A 53 -15.55 1.60 -11.20
C ILE A 53 -16.76 2.52 -11.23
N ASN A 54 -16.68 3.59 -10.43
CA ASN A 54 -17.58 4.73 -10.45
C ASN A 54 -16.87 5.95 -11.06
N TYR A 55 -17.59 6.69 -11.89
CA TYR A 55 -17.09 7.94 -12.47
C TYR A 55 -17.35 9.10 -11.50
N LEU A 56 -16.28 9.79 -11.11
CA LEU A 56 -16.41 11.01 -10.32
C LEU A 56 -16.77 12.18 -11.25
N LYS A 57 -17.88 12.87 -10.97
CA LYS A 57 -18.22 14.11 -11.68
C LYS A 57 -17.16 15.18 -11.37
N ASN A 58 -16.75 15.92 -12.40
CA ASN A 58 -15.82 17.06 -12.33
C ASN A 58 -14.37 16.71 -11.93
N THR A 59 -13.92 15.47 -12.15
CA THR A 59 -12.50 15.11 -12.04
C THR A 59 -12.05 14.34 -13.28
N ASP A 60 -10.76 14.38 -13.58
CA ASP A 60 -10.16 13.54 -14.64
C ASP A 60 -9.95 12.07 -14.19
N TYR A 61 -10.51 11.69 -13.02
CA TYR A 61 -10.30 10.40 -12.39
C TYR A 61 -11.60 9.62 -12.28
N SER A 62 -11.51 8.33 -12.58
CA SER A 62 -12.50 7.34 -12.14
C SER A 62 -12.03 6.71 -10.83
N TYR A 63 -12.95 6.34 -9.95
CA TYR A 63 -12.64 5.73 -8.65
C TYR A 63 -13.44 4.43 -8.48
N GLY A 64 -12.81 3.40 -7.94
CA GLY A 64 -13.45 2.12 -7.79
C GLY A 64 -12.79 1.21 -6.78
N LYS A 65 -13.35 0.01 -6.67
CA LYS A 65 -12.71 -1.11 -5.99
C LYS A 65 -12.16 -2.08 -7.01
N PHE A 66 -11.08 -2.75 -6.64
CA PHE A 66 -10.54 -3.87 -7.39
C PHE A 66 -10.48 -5.11 -6.51
N GLN A 67 -10.59 -6.27 -7.16
CA GLN A 67 -10.42 -7.55 -6.51
C GLN A 67 -9.79 -8.55 -7.47
N TYR A 68 -8.87 -9.39 -6.97
CA TYR A 68 -8.35 -10.54 -7.71
C TYR A 68 -7.87 -11.65 -6.75
N PRO A 69 -7.80 -12.91 -7.20
CA PRO A 69 -7.28 -14.00 -6.39
C PRO A 69 -5.78 -13.84 -6.10
N SER A 70 -5.37 -14.04 -4.85
CA SER A 70 -3.96 -14.03 -4.47
C SER A 70 -3.20 -15.15 -5.20
N PRO A 71 -2.01 -14.89 -5.77
CA PRO A 71 -1.15 -15.94 -6.34
C PRO A 71 -0.69 -16.97 -5.28
N ILE A 72 -0.73 -16.59 -4.00
CA ILE A 72 -0.35 -17.41 -2.86
C ILE A 72 -1.61 -17.74 -2.07
N GLN A 73 -2.02 -19.01 -2.14
CA GLN A 73 -3.17 -19.54 -1.41
C GLN A 73 -2.73 -20.04 -0.04
N SER A 74 -3.33 -19.49 1.00
CA SER A 74 -3.12 -19.79 2.41
C SER A 74 -4.19 -20.71 2.99
N GLY A 75 -5.36 -20.80 2.35
CA GLY A 75 -6.54 -21.48 2.86
C GLY A 75 -7.47 -20.61 3.71
N ASP A 76 -7.10 -19.35 4.01
CA ASP A 76 -8.02 -18.34 4.56
C ASP A 76 -8.52 -17.46 3.41
N LEU A 77 -9.84 -17.46 3.19
CA LEU A 77 -10.49 -16.69 2.13
C LEU A 77 -10.12 -15.19 2.11
N ARG A 78 -9.83 -14.61 3.28
CA ARG A 78 -9.44 -13.19 3.38
C ARG A 78 -8.03 -12.94 2.86
N ASN A 79 -7.13 -13.90 3.05
CA ASN A 79 -5.74 -13.80 2.60
C ASN A 79 -5.60 -14.27 1.14
N ASP A 80 -6.55 -15.06 0.67
CA ASP A 80 -6.56 -15.65 -0.66
C ASP A 80 -7.19 -14.73 -1.72
N SER A 81 -7.69 -13.56 -1.30
CA SER A 81 -8.23 -12.51 -2.16
C SER A 81 -7.54 -11.19 -1.89
N VAL A 82 -6.94 -10.59 -2.92
CA VAL A 82 -6.41 -9.24 -2.84
C VAL A 82 -7.52 -8.26 -3.21
N VAL A 83 -7.77 -7.30 -2.35
CA VAL A 83 -8.79 -6.26 -2.53
C VAL A 83 -8.19 -4.88 -2.30
N GLY A 84 -8.85 -3.85 -2.81
CA GLY A 84 -8.48 -2.48 -2.53
C GLY A 84 -9.22 -1.44 -3.34
N GLU A 85 -8.73 -0.21 -3.24
CA GLU A 85 -9.26 0.96 -3.93
C GLU A 85 -8.36 1.36 -5.11
N VAL A 86 -8.95 1.86 -6.19
CA VAL A 86 -8.21 2.35 -7.35
C VAL A 86 -8.75 3.70 -7.83
N PHE A 87 -7.84 4.58 -8.22
CA PHE A 87 -8.13 5.85 -8.89
C PHE A 87 -7.40 5.85 -10.23
N ILE A 88 -8.17 5.95 -11.32
CA ILE A 88 -7.67 5.81 -12.69
C ILE A 88 -7.81 7.15 -13.39
N HIS A 89 -6.69 7.73 -13.84
CA HIS A 89 -6.71 8.95 -14.63
C HIS A 89 -7.00 8.63 -16.09
N ASN A 90 -7.80 9.48 -16.75
CA ASN A 90 -8.11 9.33 -18.18
C ASN A 90 -6.92 9.60 -19.14
N LYS A 91 -5.76 10.05 -18.64
CA LYS A 91 -4.60 10.47 -19.46
C LYS A 91 -3.43 9.53 -19.26
N LYS A 92 -2.86 9.03 -20.36
CA LYS A 92 -1.65 8.19 -20.36
C LYS A 92 -0.40 9.07 -20.17
N ASN A 93 0.71 8.44 -19.74
CA ASN A 93 2.07 9.01 -19.63
C ASN A 93 2.44 9.67 -18.28
N ARG A 94 2.05 9.04 -17.16
CA ARG A 94 2.41 9.45 -15.79
C ARG A 94 2.71 8.21 -14.92
N PRO A 95 3.41 8.34 -13.77
CA PRO A 95 3.71 7.18 -12.94
C PRO A 95 2.44 6.59 -12.31
N ASN A 96 2.44 5.27 -12.12
CA ASN A 96 1.47 4.60 -11.26
C ASN A 96 2.00 4.63 -9.82
N VAL A 97 1.12 4.87 -8.86
CA VAL A 97 1.45 4.87 -7.43
C VAL A 97 0.64 3.76 -6.76
N ILE A 98 1.31 2.93 -5.96
CA ILE A 98 0.67 1.85 -5.19
C ILE A 98 0.98 2.09 -3.72
N PHE A 99 -0.06 2.16 -2.90
CA PHE A 99 0.03 2.13 -1.45
C PHE A 99 -0.37 0.75 -0.94
N VAL A 100 0.43 0.22 -0.03
CA VAL A 100 0.12 -0.99 0.73
C VAL A 100 0.20 -0.62 2.20
N HIS A 101 -0.88 -0.83 2.94
CA HIS A 101 -0.88 -0.57 4.37
C HIS A 101 -0.43 -1.80 5.18
N GLY A 102 -0.12 -1.60 6.46
CA GLY A 102 0.28 -2.70 7.34
C GLY A 102 -0.91 -3.52 7.86
N TRP A 103 -0.61 -4.74 8.32
CA TRP A 103 -1.54 -5.76 8.86
C TRP A 103 -2.58 -5.28 9.90
N ARG A 104 -2.28 -4.24 10.68
CA ARG A 104 -3.18 -3.74 11.76
C ARG A 104 -3.87 -2.43 11.41
N MET A 105 -4.09 -2.19 10.13
CA MET A 105 -4.77 -1.01 9.66
C MET A 105 -6.14 -1.42 9.16
N ASP A 106 -7.16 -1.02 9.93
CA ASP A 106 -8.54 -1.49 9.75
C ASP A 106 -9.26 -0.85 8.54
N SER A 107 -8.67 0.20 7.94
CA SER A 107 -9.23 0.90 6.79
C SER A 107 -8.16 1.67 6.02
N ASN A 108 -8.44 2.02 4.76
CA ASN A 108 -7.57 2.86 3.94
C ASN A 108 -7.56 4.34 4.37
N GLU A 109 -8.39 4.77 5.31
CA GLU A 109 -8.57 6.18 5.65
C GLU A 109 -7.29 6.86 6.11
N ARG A 110 -6.48 6.18 6.94
CA ARG A 110 -5.23 6.77 7.45
C ARG A 110 -4.22 7.03 6.32
N VAL A 111 -4.09 6.14 5.36
CA VAL A 111 -3.21 6.30 4.20
C VAL A 111 -3.75 7.44 3.33
N LYS A 112 -5.07 7.48 3.14
CA LYS A 112 -5.71 8.57 2.39
C LYS A 112 -5.49 9.94 3.03
N ASN A 113 -5.70 10.05 4.34
CA ASN A 113 -5.54 11.29 5.07
C ASN A 113 -4.10 11.82 5.05
N ILE A 114 -3.11 10.93 5.04
CA ILE A 114 -1.69 11.34 5.04
C ILE A 114 -1.18 11.64 3.61
N PHE A 115 -1.50 10.77 2.64
CA PHE A 115 -0.81 10.77 1.35
C PHE A 115 -1.71 11.11 0.16
N HIS A 116 -2.99 10.73 0.17
CA HIS A 116 -3.83 10.75 -1.02
C HIS A 116 -3.96 12.14 -1.64
N ASN A 117 -4.37 13.14 -0.87
CA ASN A 117 -4.55 14.51 -1.40
C ASN A 117 -3.25 15.11 -1.95
N LYS A 118 -2.11 14.79 -1.34
CA LYS A 118 -0.81 15.30 -1.79
C LYS A 118 -0.40 14.63 -3.10
N ILE A 119 -0.56 13.32 -3.20
CA ILE A 119 -0.20 12.54 -4.39
C ILE A 119 -1.12 12.83 -5.55
N MET A 120 -2.43 12.95 -5.32
CA MET A 120 -3.39 13.27 -6.38
C MET A 120 -3.11 14.62 -7.05
N LYS A 121 -2.49 15.58 -6.34
CA LYS A 121 -2.00 16.86 -6.93
C LYS A 121 -0.81 16.68 -7.86
N GLU A 122 0.07 15.72 -7.57
CA GLU A 122 1.15 15.28 -8.48
C GLU A 122 0.63 14.48 -9.67
N ASN A 123 -0.70 14.26 -9.68
CA ASN A 123 -1.44 13.94 -10.88
C ASN A 123 -1.08 12.55 -11.48
N PRO A 124 -0.95 11.47 -10.68
CA PRO A 124 -0.50 10.16 -11.16
C PRO A 124 -1.41 9.56 -12.23
N ASN A 125 -0.90 8.58 -12.98
CA ASN A 125 -1.70 7.86 -13.97
C ASN A 125 -2.74 6.97 -13.29
N ASN A 126 -2.29 6.15 -12.35
CA ASN A 126 -3.16 5.38 -11.46
C ASN A 126 -2.66 5.51 -10.03
N LEU A 127 -3.59 5.56 -9.09
CA LEU A 127 -3.31 5.40 -7.67
C LEU A 127 -4.07 4.19 -7.15
N VAL A 128 -3.35 3.20 -6.61
CA VAL A 128 -3.91 1.97 -6.05
C VAL A 128 -3.65 1.96 -4.56
N ILE A 129 -4.64 1.61 -3.74
CA ILE A 129 -4.48 1.39 -2.31
C ILE A 129 -4.91 -0.05 -2.03
N VAL A 130 -3.95 -0.90 -1.68
CA VAL A 130 -4.14 -2.33 -1.43
C VAL A 130 -4.45 -2.54 0.05
N GLU A 131 -5.51 -3.32 0.30
CA GLU A 131 -5.87 -3.73 1.65
C GLU A 131 -5.00 -4.93 2.06
N SER A 132 -4.25 -4.76 3.15
CA SER A 132 -3.57 -5.89 3.80
C SER A 132 -4.57 -6.56 4.74
N THR A 133 -4.98 -7.77 4.38
CA THR A 133 -5.82 -8.66 5.19
C THR A 133 -5.00 -9.57 6.10
#